data_AF-A0A671U737-F1
#
_entry.id   AF-A0A671U737-F1
#
_cell.length_a   1.000
_cell.length_b   1.000
_cell.length_c   1.000
_cell.angle_alpha   90.00
_cell.angle_beta   90.00
_cell.angle_gamma   90.00
#
_symmetry.space_group_name_H-M   'P 1'
#
loop_
_entity.id
_entity.type
_entity.pdbx_description
1 polymer ?
#
loop_
_entity_poly.entity_id
_entity_poly.type
_entity_poly.pdbx_seq_one_letter_code
_entity_poly.pdbx_strand_id
1 'polypeptide(L)'
;MSSVGTEGFGAENHRQGSQGRQSRETSKATSVLHPKDVLCCHTTYKQLRNYKMTVNVLDSLVSVCSFAPFCRIMALDMPSAVQNLKEPDPELQVLGAAYIQHECYSDNDAKNEVRRLKGISELVKLFNSENQEVQRFATGATRNIIYENMENKVALIEEGGIPQLVEALKEPDDELRKNITGILWNLSSKDNLKQKLARETLPDLTDKILIPLSGSSGETNEVQQTPSEAEIFYNTTGCLRNLSSVNEKTRQHMRETDGLVNSLVHYVKASLEDNKAEDKGVENAMCVLRNLSYQLYGEIPPSALMRLEGPTRDQASGKGEAIGCFTPQSRKAKNSKNRDLSTFTEVARVPKGMEWLWHPEIVKMYNNVLHQCEINSTTREAAAGALQNITAGDRRWASVLSRVALEQERMLPVLLDHLRTNNDLELRSLTGLLRNLSRHCTNKNDMATKVVNLLVTKLPANGREKEPSSDAVINICGILNNLVTSSSVAARDIAFFDGLQKLVAIKTEHDNSPGRAKAAKAAATVLSNMFQYKKLHSSYKQVRRL
;
A
#
# COMPACT_ATOMS: atom_id res chain seq x y z
N MET A 1 23.95 -8.26 52.04
CA MET A 1 24.00 -8.01 53.49
C MET A 1 24.72 -6.69 53.72
N SER A 2 24.29 -5.93 54.72
CA SER A 2 25.01 -4.78 55.31
C SER A 2 25.07 -3.48 54.48
N SER A 3 24.04 -2.68 54.73
CA SER A 3 23.69 -1.30 54.38
C SER A 3 24.73 -0.24 54.82
N VAL A 4 25.11 0.71 53.96
CA VAL A 4 24.52 2.09 53.75
C VAL A 4 24.79 3.01 54.95
N GLY A 5 25.20 4.27 54.88
CA GLY A 5 25.46 5.33 53.88
C GLY A 5 26.24 6.42 54.67
N THR A 6 26.73 7.55 54.17
CA THR A 6 26.06 8.61 53.39
C THR A 6 27.10 9.70 53.03
N GLU A 7 26.97 10.19 51.80
CA GLU A 7 27.18 11.54 51.21
C GLU A 7 28.02 12.65 51.90
N GLY A 8 28.80 13.35 51.05
CA GLY A 8 29.34 14.69 51.33
C GLY A 8 30.16 15.28 50.16
N PHE A 9 29.74 16.45 49.68
CA PHE A 9 30.16 17.19 48.47
C PHE A 9 31.63 17.71 48.40
N GLY A 10 32.14 17.82 47.16
CA GLY A 10 32.70 19.06 46.58
C GLY A 10 34.20 19.37 46.71
N ALA A 11 34.92 19.42 45.57
CA ALA A 11 36.01 20.38 45.32
C ALA A 11 36.41 20.42 43.82
N GLU A 12 36.30 21.61 43.23
CA GLU A 12 36.92 22.00 41.96
C GLU A 12 38.42 22.30 42.15
N ASN A 13 39.28 21.99 41.17
CA ASN A 13 40.10 23.01 40.49
C ASN A 13 40.96 22.48 39.33
N HIS A 14 41.07 23.34 38.32
CA HIS A 14 41.86 23.28 37.10
C HIS A 14 43.39 23.14 37.27
N ARG A 15 44.07 22.49 36.31
CA ARG A 15 45.16 23.11 35.51
C ARG A 15 45.59 22.29 34.29
N GLN A 16 45.85 23.02 33.22
CA GLN A 16 46.28 22.63 31.87
C GLN A 16 47.73 22.11 31.82
N GLY A 17 48.08 21.37 30.76
CA GLY A 17 49.48 21.09 30.42
C GLY A 17 49.67 20.08 29.28
N SER A 18 49.70 20.58 28.05
CA SER A 18 49.90 19.91 26.76
C SER A 18 51.21 19.15 26.58
N GLN A 19 51.20 18.05 25.80
CA GLN A 19 51.96 17.84 24.54
C GLN A 19 51.96 16.35 24.13
N GLY A 20 51.70 16.03 22.86
CA GLY A 20 51.98 14.68 22.34
C GLY A 20 51.30 14.24 21.04
N ARG A 21 51.80 14.76 19.92
CA ARG A 21 51.88 14.14 18.57
C ARG A 21 50.61 13.81 17.76
N GLN A 22 50.57 14.49 16.61
CA GLN A 22 49.76 14.26 15.42
C GLN A 22 49.94 12.84 14.84
N SER A 23 48.82 12.20 14.49
CA SER A 23 48.75 11.15 13.49
C SER A 23 47.70 11.56 12.46
N ARG A 24 48.13 11.68 11.20
CA ARG A 24 47.30 12.03 10.03
C ARG A 24 46.36 10.86 9.72
N GLU A 25 45.06 11.04 9.93
CA GLU A 25 44.04 10.20 9.29
C GLU A 25 43.69 10.79 7.93
N THR A 26 43.79 9.94 6.90
CA THR A 26 43.41 10.23 5.53
C THR A 26 41.92 9.96 5.35
N SER A 27 41.22 10.94 4.79
CA SER A 27 39.79 10.92 4.49
C SER A 27 39.38 9.74 3.61
N LYS A 28 38.35 8.99 4.03
CA LYS A 28 37.47 8.26 3.12
C LYS A 28 36.06 8.84 3.21
N ALA A 29 35.61 9.32 2.06
CA ALA A 29 34.33 9.96 1.84
C ALA A 29 33.16 9.04 2.21
N THR A 30 32.33 9.50 3.14
CA THR A 30 30.98 8.98 3.37
C THR A 30 30.09 9.57 2.28
N SER A 31 29.76 8.77 1.25
CA SER A 31 28.72 9.13 0.30
C SER A 31 27.37 9.02 1.00
N VAL A 32 26.81 10.19 1.31
CA VAL A 32 25.43 10.37 1.78
C VAL A 32 24.49 9.91 0.66
N LEU A 33 23.76 8.83 0.89
CA LEU A 33 22.66 8.40 0.02
C LEU A 33 21.49 9.39 0.15
N HIS A 34 20.97 9.83 -1.00
CA HIS A 34 19.88 10.80 -1.14
C HIS A 34 18.53 10.23 -0.64
N PRO A 35 17.70 10.97 0.12
CA PRO A 35 16.45 10.47 0.68
C PRO A 35 15.25 10.60 -0.27
N LYS A 36 15.33 10.06 -1.49
CA LYS A 36 14.17 9.99 -2.42
C LYS A 36 13.68 8.58 -2.77
N ASP A 37 14.32 7.54 -2.22
CA ASP A 37 13.95 6.13 -2.48
C ASP A 37 13.38 5.41 -1.24
N VAL A 38 12.97 6.15 -0.20
CA VAL A 38 12.37 5.59 1.01
C VAL A 38 10.84 5.54 0.85
N LEU A 39 10.36 4.65 -0.01
CA LEU A 39 8.93 4.32 -0.09
C LEU A 39 8.67 2.86 -0.48
N CYS A 40 9.37 1.90 0.13
CA CYS A 40 8.97 0.47 0.07
C CYS A 40 9.64 -0.47 1.11
N CYS A 41 10.14 0.03 2.25
CA CYS A 41 10.95 -0.81 3.18
C CYS A 41 10.43 -0.89 4.62
N HIS A 42 9.12 -0.86 4.84
CA HIS A 42 8.54 -1.25 6.15
C HIS A 42 8.25 -2.76 6.27
N THR A 43 8.55 -3.54 5.22
CA THR A 43 8.29 -5.00 5.16
C THR A 43 9.25 -5.82 6.03
N THR A 44 10.43 -5.28 6.36
CA THR A 44 11.54 -6.05 6.96
C THR A 44 11.28 -6.44 8.42
N TYR A 45 10.50 -5.68 9.19
CA TYR A 45 10.25 -5.99 10.61
C TYR A 45 9.09 -6.99 10.85
N LYS A 46 8.17 -7.16 9.88
CA LYS A 46 7.00 -8.08 10.02
C LYS A 46 7.28 -9.51 9.51
N GLN A 47 8.40 -9.74 8.82
CA GLN A 47 8.87 -11.06 8.37
C GLN A 47 9.38 -11.95 9.53
N LEU A 48 9.62 -11.39 10.71
CA LEU A 48 9.86 -12.12 11.95
C LEU A 48 8.70 -13.03 12.38
N ARG A 49 7.51 -12.95 11.77
CA ARG A 49 6.43 -13.93 12.03
C ARG A 49 6.59 -15.24 11.23
N ASN A 50 7.35 -15.23 10.13
CA ASN A 50 7.80 -16.46 9.46
C ASN A 50 8.73 -17.29 10.38
N TYR A 51 9.26 -16.70 11.45
CA TYR A 51 10.05 -17.36 12.49
C TYR A 51 9.31 -18.50 13.20
N LYS A 52 7.97 -18.53 13.17
CA LYS A 52 7.18 -19.65 13.71
C LYS A 52 7.01 -20.83 12.73
N MET A 53 7.17 -20.62 11.42
CA MET A 53 7.14 -21.73 10.43
C MET A 53 8.43 -22.56 10.46
N THR A 54 9.56 -21.98 10.88
CA THR A 54 10.84 -22.70 11.01
C THR A 54 10.87 -23.67 12.19
N VAL A 55 10.05 -23.44 13.23
CA VAL A 55 9.87 -24.40 14.33
C VAL A 55 9.22 -25.69 13.79
N ASN A 56 8.34 -25.59 12.78
CA ASN A 56 7.71 -26.74 12.15
C ASN A 56 8.64 -27.59 11.26
N VAL A 57 9.77 -27.07 10.77
CA VAL A 57 10.71 -27.88 9.96
C VAL A 57 11.43 -28.89 10.84
N LEU A 58 11.84 -28.46 12.05
CA LEU A 58 12.39 -29.36 13.07
C LEU A 58 11.29 -30.29 13.62
N ASP A 59 10.08 -29.79 13.89
CA ASP A 59 8.98 -30.65 14.37
C ASP A 59 8.47 -31.63 13.31
N SER A 60 8.49 -31.30 12.02
CA SER A 60 8.12 -32.22 10.93
C SER A 60 9.18 -33.30 10.72
N LEU A 61 10.47 -32.96 10.86
CA LEU A 61 11.57 -33.94 10.85
C LEU A 61 11.50 -34.87 12.08
N VAL A 62 11.02 -34.38 13.22
CA VAL A 62 10.83 -35.17 14.46
C VAL A 62 9.55 -36.01 14.41
N SER A 63 8.50 -35.57 13.72
CA SER A 63 7.20 -36.26 13.67
C SER A 63 7.10 -37.35 12.59
N VAL A 64 7.96 -37.36 11.58
CA VAL A 64 7.84 -38.28 10.43
C VAL A 64 8.90 -39.39 10.42
N CYS A 65 10.00 -39.31 11.18
CA CYS A 65 11.11 -40.24 11.01
C CYS A 65 11.82 -40.64 12.32
N SER A 66 12.11 -41.95 12.45
CA SER A 66 13.01 -42.53 13.46
C SER A 66 14.30 -41.73 13.63
N PHE A 67 14.91 -41.72 14.82
CA PHE A 67 16.13 -40.97 15.21
C PHE A 67 17.38 -41.00 14.29
N ALA A 68 17.40 -41.77 13.18
CA ALA A 68 18.56 -42.01 12.32
C ALA A 68 18.91 -40.91 11.28
N PRO A 69 17.97 -40.19 10.64
CA PRO A 69 18.27 -39.16 9.63
C PRO A 69 18.90 -37.89 10.21
N PHE A 70 18.61 -37.53 11.47
CA PHE A 70 19.19 -36.36 12.12
C PHE A 70 20.73 -36.47 12.22
N CYS A 71 21.25 -37.68 12.47
CA CYS A 71 22.68 -37.96 12.43
C CYS A 71 23.29 -37.88 11.02
N ARG A 72 22.52 -38.16 9.95
CA ARG A 72 23.01 -38.07 8.57
C ARG A 72 23.13 -36.63 8.08
N ILE A 73 22.25 -35.73 8.51
CA ILE A 73 22.31 -34.29 8.18
C ILE A 73 23.56 -33.64 8.78
N MET A 74 23.95 -34.01 10.01
CA MET A 74 25.12 -33.45 10.70
C MET A 74 26.48 -33.85 10.07
N ALA A 75 26.51 -34.86 9.20
CA ALA A 75 27.72 -35.34 8.51
C ALA A 75 27.76 -35.00 7.02
N LEU A 76 26.70 -34.37 6.49
CA LEU A 76 26.60 -33.98 5.09
C LEU A 76 27.25 -32.60 4.89
N ASP A 77 27.85 -32.38 3.72
CA ASP A 77 28.36 -31.08 3.28
C ASP A 77 27.59 -30.57 2.05
N MET A 78 27.75 -29.28 1.73
CA MET A 78 27.04 -28.66 0.61
C MET A 78 27.28 -29.36 -0.75
N PRO A 79 28.52 -29.72 -1.13
CA PRO A 79 28.76 -30.50 -2.36
C PRO A 79 28.01 -31.84 -2.40
N SER A 80 28.03 -32.61 -1.32
CA SER A 80 27.35 -33.90 -1.25
C SER A 80 25.83 -33.72 -1.27
N ALA A 81 25.30 -32.68 -0.61
CA ALA A 81 23.88 -32.36 -0.65
C ALA A 81 23.42 -32.01 -2.07
N VAL A 82 24.19 -31.23 -2.83
CA VAL A 82 23.91 -30.92 -4.24
C VAL A 82 24.03 -32.17 -5.13
N GLN A 83 24.97 -33.07 -4.83
CA GLN A 83 25.07 -34.34 -5.56
C GLN A 83 23.83 -35.23 -5.31
N ASN A 84 23.34 -35.30 -4.07
CA ASN A 84 22.16 -36.07 -3.73
C ASN A 84 20.90 -35.63 -4.49
N LEU A 85 20.78 -34.34 -4.86
CA LEU A 85 19.67 -33.84 -5.70
C LEU A 85 19.61 -34.50 -7.09
N LYS A 86 20.75 -35.01 -7.59
CA LYS A 86 20.86 -35.62 -8.92
C LYS A 86 20.60 -37.12 -8.92
N GLU A 87 20.63 -37.74 -7.74
CA GLU A 87 20.39 -39.17 -7.62
C GLU A 87 18.92 -39.48 -7.95
N PRO A 88 18.63 -40.66 -8.53
CA PRO A 88 17.26 -41.04 -8.86
C PRO A 88 16.43 -41.39 -7.62
N ASP A 89 17.07 -41.64 -6.47
CA ASP A 89 16.43 -42.01 -5.21
C ASP A 89 15.77 -40.79 -4.54
N PRO A 90 14.44 -40.77 -4.39
CA PRO A 90 13.72 -39.68 -3.72
C PRO A 90 14.18 -39.42 -2.29
N GLU A 91 14.63 -40.45 -1.55
CA GLU A 91 15.10 -40.27 -0.17
C GLU A 91 16.40 -39.45 -0.13
N LEU A 92 17.31 -39.69 -1.08
CA LEU A 92 18.53 -38.90 -1.21
C LEU A 92 18.22 -37.48 -1.67
N GLN A 93 17.31 -37.30 -2.63
CA GLN A 93 16.86 -35.99 -3.08
C GLN A 93 16.28 -35.16 -1.94
N VAL A 94 15.40 -35.76 -1.12
CA VAL A 94 14.83 -35.12 0.08
C VAL A 94 15.94 -34.76 1.07
N LEU A 95 16.86 -35.68 1.36
CA LEU A 95 17.97 -35.42 2.28
C LEU A 95 18.84 -34.25 1.82
N GLY A 96 19.18 -34.21 0.53
CA GLY A 96 19.96 -33.12 -0.06
C GLY A 96 19.22 -31.78 0.01
N ALA A 97 17.94 -31.74 -0.38
CA ALA A 97 17.14 -30.54 -0.36
C ALA A 97 16.89 -30.02 1.07
N ALA A 98 16.60 -30.92 2.02
CA ALA A 98 16.41 -30.58 3.43
C ALA A 98 17.67 -29.98 4.06
N TYR A 99 18.84 -30.55 3.78
CA TYR A 99 20.12 -30.01 4.22
C TYR A 99 20.34 -28.59 3.66
N ILE A 100 20.17 -28.43 2.34
CA ILE A 100 20.32 -27.12 1.69
C ILE A 100 19.34 -26.09 2.28
N GLN A 101 18.10 -26.49 2.52
CA GLN A 101 17.08 -25.63 3.12
C GLN A 101 17.50 -25.15 4.51
N HIS A 102 18.04 -26.04 5.35
CA HIS A 102 18.51 -25.72 6.69
C HIS A 102 19.69 -24.74 6.65
N GLU A 103 20.76 -25.09 5.93
CA GLU A 103 21.98 -24.29 5.85
C GLU A 103 21.70 -22.90 5.26
N CYS A 104 20.85 -22.81 4.23
CA CYS A 104 20.54 -21.55 3.56
C CYS A 104 19.53 -20.66 4.32
N TYR A 105 19.04 -21.06 5.50
CA TYR A 105 18.03 -20.27 6.22
C TYR A 105 18.53 -18.87 6.60
N SER A 106 19.76 -18.78 7.12
CA SER A 106 20.35 -17.51 7.56
C SER A 106 21.80 -17.29 7.12
N ASP A 107 22.40 -18.24 6.38
CA ASP A 107 23.77 -18.13 5.90
C ASP A 107 23.82 -17.72 4.42
N ASN A 108 24.37 -16.53 4.14
CA ASN A 108 24.52 -16.04 2.77
C ASN A 108 25.67 -16.71 2.00
N ASP A 109 26.69 -17.21 2.68
CA ASP A 109 27.79 -17.94 2.04
C ASP A 109 27.30 -19.31 1.59
N ALA A 110 26.51 -20.01 2.42
CA ALA A 110 25.82 -21.24 2.02
C ALA A 110 24.94 -21.03 0.78
N LYS A 111 24.12 -19.96 0.76
CA LYS A 111 23.29 -19.58 -0.40
C LYS A 111 24.13 -19.36 -1.67
N ASN A 112 25.29 -18.72 -1.54
CA ASN A 112 26.19 -18.47 -2.67
C ASN A 112 26.88 -19.75 -3.14
N GLU A 113 27.22 -20.66 -2.22
CA GLU A 113 27.84 -21.93 -2.53
C GLU A 113 26.90 -22.86 -3.31
N VAL A 114 25.61 -22.92 -2.93
CA VAL A 114 24.59 -23.63 -3.72
C VAL A 114 24.53 -23.13 -5.16
N ARG A 115 24.58 -21.81 -5.38
CA ARG A 115 24.62 -21.23 -6.73
C ARG A 115 25.89 -21.64 -7.49
N ARG A 116 27.06 -21.56 -6.85
CA ARG A 116 28.35 -21.95 -7.44
C ARG A 116 28.37 -23.41 -7.87
N LEU A 117 27.81 -24.28 -7.04
CA LEU A 117 27.69 -25.72 -7.28
C LEU A 117 26.57 -26.09 -8.27
N LYS A 118 25.90 -25.11 -8.89
CA LYS A 118 24.76 -25.29 -9.80
C LYS A 118 23.54 -25.98 -9.16
N GLY A 119 23.44 -25.95 -7.83
CA GLY A 119 22.32 -26.56 -7.09
C GLY A 119 20.96 -25.95 -7.41
N ILE A 120 20.89 -24.66 -7.79
CA ILE A 120 19.62 -24.02 -8.22
C ILE A 120 19.05 -24.72 -9.45
N SER A 121 19.89 -25.08 -10.43
CA SER A 121 19.44 -25.79 -11.65
C SER A 121 18.87 -27.17 -11.31
N GLU A 122 19.53 -27.91 -10.39
CA GLU A 122 19.05 -29.22 -9.95
C GLU A 122 17.74 -29.11 -9.17
N LEU A 123 17.61 -28.14 -8.27
CA LEU A 123 16.36 -27.90 -7.53
C LEU A 123 15.18 -27.57 -8.46
N VAL A 124 15.41 -26.78 -9.52
CA VAL A 124 14.36 -26.44 -10.50
C VAL A 124 13.80 -27.69 -11.19
N LYS A 125 14.65 -28.68 -11.52
CA LYS A 125 14.21 -29.95 -12.13
C LYS A 125 13.30 -30.76 -11.19
N LEU A 126 13.45 -30.57 -9.88
CA LEU A 126 12.72 -31.30 -8.85
C LEU A 126 11.36 -30.67 -8.49
N PHE A 127 11.03 -29.46 -8.97
CA PHE A 127 9.74 -28.81 -8.68
C PHE A 127 8.53 -29.60 -9.16
N ASN A 128 8.69 -30.40 -10.22
CA ASN A 128 7.65 -31.25 -10.79
C ASN A 128 8.03 -32.73 -10.69
N SER A 129 8.78 -33.12 -9.66
CA SER A 129 9.05 -34.54 -9.35
C SER A 129 7.75 -35.31 -9.12
N GLU A 130 7.71 -36.60 -9.43
CA GLU A 130 6.57 -37.47 -9.13
C GLU A 130 6.38 -37.68 -7.61
N ASN A 131 7.41 -37.40 -6.81
CA ASN A 131 7.36 -37.50 -5.36
C ASN A 131 7.05 -36.12 -4.73
N GLN A 132 5.91 -36.01 -4.04
CA GLN A 132 5.47 -34.77 -3.39
C GLN A 132 6.41 -34.27 -2.29
N GLU A 133 7.07 -35.16 -1.53
CA GLU A 133 8.05 -34.72 -0.52
C GLU A 133 9.25 -34.06 -1.19
N VAL A 134 9.75 -34.63 -2.28
CA VAL A 134 10.82 -34.01 -3.08
C VAL A 134 10.41 -32.61 -3.56
N GLN A 135 9.18 -32.45 -4.06
CA GLN A 135 8.67 -31.13 -4.48
C GLN A 135 8.66 -30.12 -3.31
N ARG A 136 8.13 -30.53 -2.14
CA ARG A 136 8.05 -29.68 -0.94
C ARG A 136 9.44 -29.24 -0.47
N PHE A 137 10.38 -30.17 -0.34
CA PHE A 137 11.74 -29.84 0.12
C PHE A 137 12.53 -29.05 -0.94
N ALA A 138 12.41 -29.37 -2.23
CA ALA A 138 13.10 -28.63 -3.29
C ALA A 138 12.64 -27.17 -3.38
N THR A 139 11.32 -26.93 -3.29
CA THR A 139 10.75 -25.58 -3.25
C THR A 139 11.07 -24.88 -1.93
N GLY A 140 11.02 -25.58 -0.80
CA GLY A 140 11.43 -25.05 0.51
C GLY A 140 12.89 -24.59 0.54
N ALA A 141 13.82 -25.39 0.02
CA ALA A 141 15.21 -25.04 -0.16
C ALA A 141 15.37 -23.81 -1.05
N THR A 142 14.71 -23.80 -2.21
CA THR A 142 14.74 -22.67 -3.16
C THR A 142 14.25 -21.37 -2.50
N ARG A 143 13.17 -21.42 -1.72
CA ARG A 143 12.62 -20.25 -1.01
C ARG A 143 13.67 -19.59 -0.12
N ASN A 144 14.47 -20.38 0.60
CA ASN A 144 15.55 -19.92 1.46
C ASN A 144 16.75 -19.41 0.65
N ILE A 145 17.16 -20.14 -0.39
CA ILE A 145 18.31 -19.80 -1.25
C ILE A 145 18.17 -18.39 -1.86
N ILE A 146 16.96 -18.02 -2.30
CA ILE A 146 16.72 -16.73 -2.96
C ILE A 146 16.38 -15.59 -2.01
N TYR A 147 16.17 -15.89 -0.73
CA TYR A 147 15.77 -14.87 0.26
C TYR A 147 16.90 -13.87 0.45
N GLU A 148 16.60 -12.59 0.19
CA GLU A 148 17.54 -11.46 0.23
C GLU A 148 18.82 -11.59 -0.64
N ASN A 149 18.87 -12.54 -1.59
CA ASN A 149 20.03 -12.78 -2.45
C ASN A 149 19.68 -12.51 -3.94
N MET A 150 20.23 -11.46 -4.54
CA MET A 150 19.80 -11.00 -5.88
C MET A 150 20.31 -11.92 -6.99
N GLU A 151 21.56 -12.35 -6.90
CA GLU A 151 22.21 -13.22 -7.85
C GLU A 151 21.51 -14.58 -7.91
N ASN A 152 21.05 -15.10 -6.77
CA ASN A 152 20.29 -16.34 -6.73
C ASN A 152 18.88 -16.19 -7.32
N LYS A 153 18.22 -15.03 -7.15
CA LYS A 153 16.93 -14.75 -7.81
C LYS A 153 17.09 -14.71 -9.32
N VAL A 154 18.17 -14.10 -9.83
CA VAL A 154 18.47 -14.06 -11.26
C VAL A 154 18.74 -15.46 -11.78
N ALA A 155 19.58 -16.24 -11.10
CA ALA A 155 19.88 -17.62 -11.46
C ALA A 155 18.60 -18.48 -11.54
N LEU A 156 17.70 -18.40 -10.55
CA LEU A 156 16.44 -19.13 -10.58
C LEU A 156 15.59 -18.81 -11.83
N ILE A 157 15.59 -17.54 -12.26
CA ILE A 157 14.84 -17.11 -13.45
C ILE A 157 15.52 -17.57 -14.74
N GLU A 158 16.86 -17.53 -14.80
CA GLU A 158 17.64 -17.96 -15.96
C GLU A 158 17.55 -19.47 -16.19
N GLU A 159 17.46 -20.26 -15.11
CA GLU A 159 17.25 -21.71 -15.15
C GLU A 159 15.79 -22.10 -15.47
N GLY A 160 14.91 -21.14 -15.79
CA GLY A 160 13.51 -21.42 -16.15
C GLY A 160 12.62 -21.77 -14.96
N GLY A 161 12.99 -21.34 -13.74
CA GLY A 161 12.25 -21.67 -12.52
C GLY A 161 10.81 -21.17 -12.48
N ILE A 162 10.49 -20.01 -13.08
CA ILE A 162 9.12 -19.46 -13.04
C ILE A 162 8.11 -20.40 -13.71
N PRO A 163 8.29 -20.83 -14.98
CA PRO A 163 7.40 -21.82 -15.60
C PRO A 163 7.24 -23.11 -14.79
N GLN A 164 8.34 -23.63 -14.22
CA GLN A 164 8.30 -24.86 -13.42
C GLN A 164 7.49 -24.69 -12.13
N LEU A 165 7.61 -23.54 -11.46
CA LEU A 165 6.81 -23.20 -10.28
C LEU A 165 5.32 -23.06 -10.62
N VAL A 166 4.99 -22.44 -11.78
CA VAL A 166 3.61 -22.27 -12.24
C VAL A 166 2.96 -23.61 -12.58
N GLU A 167 3.73 -24.54 -13.14
CA GLU A 167 3.28 -25.92 -13.37
C GLU A 167 3.00 -26.63 -12.04
N ALA A 168 3.94 -26.59 -11.10
CA ALA A 168 3.82 -27.23 -9.79
C ALA A 168 2.65 -26.69 -8.95
N LEU A 169 2.19 -25.46 -9.18
CA LEU A 169 0.99 -24.91 -8.52
C LEU A 169 -0.30 -25.69 -8.80
N LYS A 170 -0.33 -26.54 -9.86
CA LYS A 170 -1.50 -27.37 -10.16
C LYS A 170 -1.74 -28.45 -9.11
N GLU A 171 -0.68 -28.91 -8.45
CA GLU A 171 -0.78 -29.93 -7.40
C GLU A 171 -1.64 -29.42 -6.23
N PRO A 172 -2.60 -30.22 -5.72
CA PRO A 172 -3.42 -29.87 -4.56
C PRO A 172 -2.66 -30.08 -3.25
N ASP A 173 -1.43 -29.56 -3.18
CA ASP A 173 -0.53 -29.68 -2.04
C ASP A 173 -0.29 -28.31 -1.40
N ASP A 174 -0.77 -28.17 -0.18
CA ASP A 174 -0.77 -26.91 0.55
C ASP A 174 0.62 -26.42 0.95
N GLU A 175 1.51 -27.33 1.39
CA GLU A 175 2.89 -26.96 1.75
C GLU A 175 3.71 -26.53 0.52
N LEU A 176 3.55 -27.25 -0.58
CA LEU A 176 4.13 -26.91 -1.87
C LEU A 176 3.62 -25.54 -2.35
N ARG A 177 2.30 -25.31 -2.34
CA ARG A 177 1.71 -24.01 -2.71
C ARG A 177 2.18 -22.87 -1.81
N LYS A 178 2.34 -23.11 -0.50
CA LYS A 178 2.94 -22.12 0.43
C LYS A 178 4.37 -21.80 0.04
N ASN A 179 5.18 -22.80 -0.28
CA ASN A 179 6.56 -22.58 -0.73
C ASN A 179 6.61 -21.83 -2.06
N ILE A 180 5.81 -22.23 -3.06
CA ILE A 180 5.79 -21.57 -4.37
C ILE A 180 5.34 -20.12 -4.25
N THR A 181 4.22 -19.84 -3.58
CA THR A 181 3.75 -18.46 -3.38
C THR A 181 4.76 -17.61 -2.59
N GLY A 182 5.45 -18.22 -1.62
CA GLY A 182 6.57 -17.59 -0.91
C GLY A 182 7.78 -17.27 -1.81
N ILE A 183 8.15 -18.18 -2.73
CA ILE A 183 9.20 -17.94 -3.74
C ILE A 183 8.81 -16.76 -4.64
N LEU A 184 7.59 -16.76 -5.18
CA LEU A 184 7.09 -15.70 -6.05
C LEU A 184 7.06 -14.35 -5.33
N TRP A 185 6.65 -14.33 -4.06
CA TRP A 185 6.73 -13.13 -3.25
C TRP A 185 8.18 -12.66 -3.06
N ASN A 186 9.12 -13.57 -2.76
CA ASN A 186 10.53 -13.22 -2.67
C ASN A 186 11.07 -12.64 -3.99
N LEU A 187 10.73 -13.22 -5.14
CA LEU A 187 11.11 -12.70 -6.46
C LEU A 187 10.52 -11.31 -6.73
N SER A 188 9.27 -11.08 -6.34
CA SER A 188 8.56 -9.81 -6.57
C SER A 188 9.17 -8.60 -5.83
N SER A 189 10.05 -8.80 -4.85
CA SER A 189 10.65 -7.69 -4.09
C SER A 189 11.72 -6.89 -4.86
N LYS A 190 12.04 -7.25 -6.11
CA LYS A 190 13.08 -6.61 -6.93
C LYS A 190 12.52 -6.00 -8.21
N ASP A 191 12.69 -4.70 -8.38
CA ASP A 191 11.98 -3.92 -9.42
C ASP A 191 12.23 -4.39 -10.85
N ASN A 192 13.45 -4.80 -11.17
CA ASN A 192 13.81 -5.29 -12.50
C ASN A 192 13.18 -6.66 -12.85
N LEU A 193 12.70 -7.42 -11.87
CA LEU A 193 12.08 -8.74 -12.10
C LEU A 193 10.56 -8.67 -12.20
N LYS A 194 9.92 -7.69 -11.54
CA LYS A 194 8.47 -7.61 -11.38
C LYS A 194 7.70 -7.64 -12.71
N GLN A 195 8.19 -6.98 -13.76
CA GLN A 195 7.47 -6.94 -15.05
C GLN A 195 7.47 -8.30 -15.78
N LYS A 196 8.55 -9.08 -15.68
CA LYS A 196 8.60 -10.45 -16.21
C LYS A 196 7.70 -11.35 -15.38
N LEU A 197 7.84 -11.27 -14.05
CA LEU A 197 7.06 -12.06 -13.10
C LEU A 197 5.54 -11.83 -13.28
N ALA A 198 5.10 -10.58 -13.42
CA ALA A 198 3.69 -10.28 -13.65
C ALA A 198 3.15 -10.93 -14.93
N ARG A 199 3.90 -10.85 -16.03
CA ARG A 199 3.49 -11.44 -17.31
C ARG A 199 3.39 -12.96 -17.29
N GLU A 200 4.25 -13.62 -16.52
CA GLU A 200 4.34 -15.08 -16.50
C GLU A 200 3.49 -15.75 -15.42
N THR A 201 3.00 -15.00 -14.42
CA THR A 201 2.36 -15.61 -13.23
C THR A 201 0.97 -15.08 -12.90
N LEU A 202 0.57 -13.90 -13.40
CA LEU A 202 -0.72 -13.31 -13.02
C LEU A 202 -1.94 -14.19 -13.37
N PRO A 203 -2.05 -14.77 -14.58
CA PRO A 203 -3.20 -15.63 -14.90
C PRO A 203 -3.30 -16.81 -13.94
N ASP A 204 -2.24 -17.60 -13.79
CA ASP A 204 -2.24 -18.78 -12.93
C ASP A 204 -2.43 -18.47 -11.44
N LEU A 205 -1.80 -17.40 -10.92
CA LEU A 205 -2.04 -16.97 -9.54
C LEU A 205 -3.48 -16.53 -9.31
N THR A 206 -4.10 -15.94 -10.33
CA THR A 206 -5.50 -15.50 -10.25
C THR A 206 -6.43 -16.70 -10.27
N ASP A 207 -6.28 -17.57 -11.26
CA ASP A 207 -7.18 -18.71 -11.50
C ASP A 207 -7.04 -19.80 -10.44
N LYS A 208 -5.82 -20.12 -10.02
CA LYS A 208 -5.55 -21.24 -9.10
C LYS A 208 -5.61 -20.84 -7.63
N ILE A 209 -5.47 -19.55 -7.30
CA ILE A 209 -5.37 -19.10 -5.90
C ILE A 209 -6.37 -17.99 -5.57
N LEU A 210 -6.33 -16.85 -6.26
CA LEU A 210 -7.19 -15.72 -5.88
C LEU A 210 -8.67 -16.07 -6.01
N ILE A 211 -9.09 -16.62 -7.15
CA ILE A 211 -10.50 -16.93 -7.40
C ILE A 211 -11.00 -17.96 -6.37
N PRO A 212 -10.36 -19.14 -6.18
CA PRO A 212 -10.86 -20.15 -5.25
C PRO A 212 -10.85 -19.69 -3.79
N LEU A 213 -9.86 -18.90 -3.38
CA LEU A 213 -9.67 -18.54 -1.97
C LEU A 213 -10.27 -17.17 -1.60
N SER A 214 -10.84 -16.41 -2.55
CA SER A 214 -11.43 -15.10 -2.27
C SER A 214 -12.85 -15.14 -1.68
N GLY A 215 -13.44 -16.33 -1.54
CA GLY A 215 -14.87 -16.49 -1.19
C GLY A 215 -15.82 -16.25 -2.37
N SER A 216 -15.30 -16.13 -3.60
CA SER A 216 -16.11 -15.89 -4.81
C SER A 216 -16.82 -17.13 -5.37
N SER A 217 -16.51 -18.32 -4.84
CA SER A 217 -16.92 -19.64 -5.36
C SER A 217 -18.08 -20.31 -4.61
N GLY A 218 -18.54 -19.73 -3.49
CA GLY A 218 -19.64 -20.29 -2.66
C GLY A 218 -20.98 -19.55 -2.82
N GLU A 219 -22.09 -20.24 -2.50
CA GLU A 219 -23.42 -19.63 -2.38
C GLU A 219 -23.52 -18.67 -1.17
N THR A 220 -22.58 -18.80 -0.23
CA THR A 220 -22.39 -17.94 0.95
C THR A 220 -21.19 -17.04 0.73
N ASN A 221 -21.32 -15.72 0.98
CA ASN A 221 -20.24 -14.73 0.89
C ASN A 221 -19.13 -14.87 1.95
N GLU A 222 -18.97 -16.05 2.57
CA GLU A 222 -18.02 -16.28 3.66
C GLU A 222 -16.65 -16.71 3.12
N VAL A 223 -15.56 -16.13 3.67
CA VAL A 223 -14.20 -16.60 3.41
C VAL A 223 -13.89 -17.75 4.37
N GLN A 224 -14.20 -18.97 3.93
CA GLN A 224 -13.85 -20.20 4.64
C GLN A 224 -12.49 -20.72 4.16
N GLN A 225 -11.41 -20.07 4.59
CA GLN A 225 -10.04 -20.53 4.36
C GLN A 225 -9.55 -21.38 5.53
N THR A 226 -8.89 -22.49 5.25
CA THR A 226 -8.02 -23.15 6.22
C THR A 226 -6.84 -22.24 6.60
N PRO A 227 -6.16 -22.46 7.74
CA PRO A 227 -4.98 -21.67 8.11
C PRO A 227 -3.88 -21.67 7.03
N SER A 228 -3.78 -22.78 6.31
CA SER A 228 -2.82 -22.97 5.22
C SER A 228 -3.21 -22.15 3.99
N GLU A 229 -4.47 -22.23 3.55
CA GLU A 229 -5.00 -21.40 2.45
C GLU A 229 -4.91 -19.91 2.73
N ALA A 230 -5.16 -19.50 3.98
CA ALA A 230 -4.98 -18.10 4.40
C ALA A 230 -3.53 -17.63 4.22
N GLU A 231 -2.53 -18.49 4.50
CA GLU A 231 -1.13 -18.19 4.25
C GLU A 231 -0.78 -18.16 2.76
N ILE A 232 -1.30 -19.11 1.97
CA ILE A 232 -1.14 -19.14 0.50
C ILE A 232 -1.69 -17.85 -0.11
N PHE A 233 -2.89 -17.44 0.29
CA PHE A 233 -3.53 -16.21 -0.16
C PHE A 233 -2.75 -14.97 0.29
N TYR A 234 -2.27 -14.95 1.54
CA TYR A 234 -1.44 -13.86 2.06
C TYR A 234 -0.13 -13.70 1.27
N ASN A 235 0.58 -14.79 0.99
CA ASN A 235 1.81 -14.78 0.20
C ASN A 235 1.52 -14.30 -1.24
N THR A 236 0.44 -14.78 -1.84
CA THR A 236 0.00 -14.41 -3.19
C THR A 236 -0.32 -12.92 -3.26
N THR A 237 -1.16 -12.41 -2.36
CA THR A 237 -1.49 -10.97 -2.31
C THR A 237 -0.27 -10.10 -1.98
N GLY A 238 0.68 -10.60 -1.19
CA GLY A 238 1.97 -9.94 -0.94
C GLY A 238 2.81 -9.82 -2.22
N CYS A 239 2.85 -10.86 -3.05
CA CYS A 239 3.45 -10.81 -4.38
C CYS A 239 2.76 -9.77 -5.27
N LEU A 240 1.43 -9.81 -5.38
CA LEU A 240 0.64 -8.87 -6.20
C LEU A 240 0.81 -7.41 -5.74
N ARG A 241 0.91 -7.17 -4.43
CA ARG A 241 1.19 -5.84 -3.86
C ARG A 241 2.51 -5.29 -4.40
N ASN A 242 3.55 -6.11 -4.45
CA ASN A 242 4.83 -5.72 -5.03
C ASN A 242 4.76 -5.51 -6.54
N LEU A 243 4.04 -6.37 -7.27
CA LEU A 243 3.89 -6.27 -8.72
C LEU A 243 3.12 -5.01 -9.15
N SER A 244 2.11 -4.61 -8.37
CA SER A 244 1.26 -3.44 -8.68
C SER A 244 1.95 -2.08 -8.53
N SER A 245 3.14 -2.01 -7.92
CA SER A 245 3.85 -0.74 -7.66
C SER A 245 4.81 -0.28 -8.76
N VAL A 246 4.96 -1.03 -9.86
CA VAL A 246 6.06 -0.84 -10.83
C VAL A 246 5.82 0.30 -11.82
N ASN A 247 4.98 0.05 -12.81
CA ASN A 247 4.76 0.93 -13.95
C ASN A 247 3.37 0.73 -14.53
N GLU A 248 2.99 1.64 -15.42
CA GLU A 248 1.70 1.63 -16.11
C GLU A 248 1.40 0.30 -16.78
N LYS A 249 2.36 -0.27 -17.53
CA LYS A 249 2.17 -1.54 -18.25
C LYS A 249 1.80 -2.70 -17.32
N THR A 250 2.47 -2.82 -16.17
CA THR A 250 2.13 -3.86 -15.19
C THR A 250 0.77 -3.61 -14.55
N ARG A 251 0.43 -2.36 -14.20
CA ARG A 251 -0.90 -2.02 -13.66
C ARG A 251 -2.00 -2.34 -14.67
N GLN A 252 -1.82 -1.97 -15.93
CA GLN A 252 -2.76 -2.26 -17.00
C GLN A 252 -2.98 -3.77 -17.14
N HIS A 253 -1.90 -4.54 -17.20
CA HIS A 253 -1.99 -6.01 -17.27
C HIS A 253 -2.74 -6.60 -16.07
N MET A 254 -2.49 -6.12 -14.85
CA MET A 254 -3.23 -6.56 -13.66
C MET A 254 -4.72 -6.17 -13.68
N ARG A 255 -5.07 -4.99 -14.20
CA ARG A 255 -6.48 -4.58 -14.37
C ARG A 255 -7.19 -5.46 -15.40
N GLU A 256 -6.49 -5.84 -16.47
CA GLU A 256 -6.98 -6.65 -17.57
C GLU A 256 -6.97 -8.16 -17.27
N THR A 257 -6.31 -8.58 -16.20
CA THR A 257 -6.31 -10.00 -15.79
C THR A 257 -7.69 -10.36 -15.25
N ASP A 258 -8.38 -11.26 -15.96
CA ASP A 258 -9.72 -11.71 -15.63
C ASP A 258 -9.76 -12.28 -14.21
N GLY A 259 -10.79 -11.90 -13.44
CA GLY A 259 -10.97 -12.38 -12.07
C GLY A 259 -10.08 -11.72 -11.00
N LEU A 260 -8.98 -11.04 -11.35
CA LEU A 260 -8.03 -10.49 -10.36
C LEU A 260 -8.68 -9.42 -9.48
N VAL A 261 -9.19 -8.35 -10.09
CA VAL A 261 -9.81 -7.23 -9.35
C VAL A 261 -11.07 -7.71 -8.62
N ASN A 262 -11.86 -8.58 -9.25
CA ASN A 262 -13.03 -9.19 -8.62
C ASN A 262 -12.66 -9.93 -7.34
N SER A 263 -11.68 -10.83 -7.40
CA SER A 263 -11.28 -11.65 -6.25
C SER A 263 -10.79 -10.80 -5.09
N LEU A 264 -10.03 -9.73 -5.37
CA LEU A 264 -9.58 -8.80 -4.32
C LEU A 264 -10.75 -8.05 -3.67
N VAL A 265 -11.72 -7.57 -4.45
CA VAL A 265 -12.90 -6.88 -3.94
C VAL A 265 -13.77 -7.83 -3.11
N HIS A 266 -14.04 -9.05 -3.61
CA HIS A 266 -14.84 -10.04 -2.88
C HIS A 266 -14.18 -10.45 -1.58
N TYR A 267 -12.88 -10.74 -1.60
CA TYR A 267 -12.13 -11.08 -0.39
C TYR A 267 -12.21 -9.97 0.67
N VAL A 268 -12.03 -8.70 0.28
CA VAL A 268 -12.17 -7.57 1.21
C VAL A 268 -13.59 -7.46 1.74
N LYS A 269 -14.62 -7.56 0.88
CA LYS A 269 -16.03 -7.52 1.29
C LYS A 269 -16.38 -8.63 2.28
N ALA A 270 -16.05 -9.88 1.95
CA ALA A 270 -16.28 -11.03 2.80
C ALA A 270 -15.52 -10.93 4.14
N SER A 271 -14.28 -10.44 4.12
CA SER A 271 -13.52 -10.20 5.34
C SER A 271 -14.18 -9.14 6.24
N LEU A 272 -14.85 -8.13 5.67
CA LEU A 272 -15.61 -7.14 6.44
C LEU A 272 -16.90 -7.72 7.02
N GLU A 273 -17.55 -8.66 6.33
CA GLU A 273 -18.73 -9.38 6.83
C GLU A 273 -18.34 -10.26 8.04
N ASP A 274 -17.15 -10.85 8.02
CA ASP A 274 -16.58 -11.66 9.10
C ASP A 274 -15.91 -10.85 10.23
N ASN A 275 -15.92 -9.51 10.18
CA ASN A 275 -15.18 -8.62 11.10
C ASN A 275 -13.65 -8.86 11.12
N LYS A 276 -13.08 -9.29 9.99
CA LYS A 276 -11.65 -9.54 9.76
C LYS A 276 -10.95 -8.38 9.02
N ALA A 277 -11.39 -7.14 9.25
CA ALA A 277 -10.82 -5.95 8.60
C ALA A 277 -9.31 -5.75 8.86
N GLU A 278 -8.81 -6.33 9.95
CA GLU A 278 -7.41 -6.24 10.41
C GLU A 278 -6.47 -7.27 9.76
N ASP A 279 -7.02 -8.22 9.01
CA ASP A 279 -6.25 -9.33 8.47
C ASP A 279 -5.18 -8.86 7.47
N LYS A 280 -4.05 -9.56 7.49
CA LYS A 280 -2.92 -9.21 6.64
C LYS A 280 -3.22 -9.39 5.14
N GLY A 281 -4.10 -10.33 4.81
CA GLY A 281 -4.62 -10.49 3.44
C GLY A 281 -5.39 -9.25 3.00
N VAL A 282 -6.20 -8.67 3.89
CA VAL A 282 -6.97 -7.44 3.63
C VAL A 282 -6.01 -6.26 3.45
N GLU A 283 -4.98 -6.14 4.30
CA GLU A 283 -3.93 -5.13 4.13
C GLU A 283 -3.30 -5.20 2.73
N ASN A 284 -2.90 -6.38 2.28
CA ASN A 284 -2.29 -6.57 0.96
C ASN A 284 -3.27 -6.30 -0.18
N ALA A 285 -4.51 -6.83 -0.10
CA ALA A 285 -5.53 -6.61 -1.12
C ALA A 285 -5.87 -5.13 -1.27
N MET A 286 -6.03 -4.41 -0.16
CA MET A 286 -6.25 -2.97 -0.14
C MET A 286 -5.07 -2.19 -0.75
N CYS A 287 -3.83 -2.59 -0.48
CA CYS A 287 -2.66 -1.98 -1.12
C CYS A 287 -2.66 -2.21 -2.64
N VAL A 288 -3.02 -3.42 -3.11
CA VAL A 288 -3.13 -3.71 -4.55
C VAL A 288 -4.22 -2.83 -5.17
N LEU A 289 -5.42 -2.78 -4.59
CA LEU A 289 -6.53 -1.97 -5.09
C LEU A 289 -6.19 -0.47 -5.14
N ARG A 290 -5.48 0.04 -4.13
CA ARG A 290 -4.96 1.41 -4.11
C ARG A 290 -3.99 1.66 -5.27
N ASN A 291 -3.07 0.75 -5.52
CA ASN A 291 -2.10 0.85 -6.62
C ASN A 291 -2.77 0.76 -7.99
N LEU A 292 -3.76 -0.14 -8.16
CA LEU A 292 -4.55 -0.24 -9.38
C LEU A 292 -5.48 0.96 -9.60
N SER A 293 -5.84 1.68 -8.54
CA SER A 293 -6.59 2.94 -8.64
C SER A 293 -5.71 4.13 -9.06
N TYR A 294 -4.38 4.02 -8.97
CA TYR A 294 -3.48 5.11 -9.36
C TYR A 294 -3.55 5.41 -10.86
N GLN A 295 -3.61 6.70 -11.21
CA GLN A 295 -3.76 7.20 -12.58
C GLN A 295 -4.94 6.58 -13.37
N LEU A 296 -5.99 6.12 -12.67
CA LEU A 296 -7.12 5.41 -13.27
C LEU A 296 -7.64 6.08 -14.55
N TYR A 297 -8.01 7.37 -14.48
CA TYR A 297 -8.58 8.09 -15.63
C TYR A 297 -7.62 8.30 -16.81
N GLY A 298 -6.31 8.13 -16.61
CA GLY A 298 -5.32 8.20 -17.69
C GLY A 298 -5.09 6.85 -18.36
N GLU A 299 -5.44 5.74 -17.69
CA GLU A 299 -5.03 4.39 -18.07
C GLU A 299 -6.22 3.44 -18.36
N ILE A 300 -7.46 3.83 -18.05
CA ILE A 300 -8.65 3.01 -18.38
C ILE A 300 -8.95 3.03 -19.89
N PRO A 301 -9.68 2.01 -20.41
CA PRO A 301 -10.08 1.99 -21.81
C PRO A 301 -10.78 3.28 -22.25
N PRO A 302 -10.44 3.85 -23.42
CA PRO A 302 -11.05 5.09 -23.91
C PRO A 302 -12.59 5.02 -24.02
N SER A 303 -13.12 3.84 -24.34
CA SER A 303 -14.57 3.58 -24.39
C SER A 303 -15.24 3.70 -23.03
N ALA A 304 -14.58 3.22 -21.97
CA ALA A 304 -15.04 3.39 -20.59
C ALA A 304 -14.97 4.87 -20.20
N LEU A 305 -13.83 5.54 -20.44
CA LEU A 305 -13.66 6.96 -20.11
C LEU A 305 -14.72 7.84 -20.78
N MET A 306 -14.98 7.64 -22.07
CA MET A 306 -16.00 8.37 -22.82
C MET A 306 -17.40 8.20 -22.19
N ARG A 307 -17.74 6.99 -21.73
CA ARG A 307 -19.00 6.72 -21.03
C ARG A 307 -19.09 7.48 -19.70
N LEU A 308 -18.00 7.50 -18.92
CA LEU A 308 -17.94 8.16 -17.62
C LEU A 308 -17.96 9.70 -17.73
N GLU A 309 -17.40 10.26 -18.81
CA GLU A 309 -17.48 11.70 -19.10
C GLU A 309 -18.90 12.14 -19.48
N GLY A 310 -19.76 11.21 -19.90
CA GLY A 310 -21.14 11.46 -20.26
C GLY A 310 -21.30 12.30 -21.54
N PRO A 311 -22.53 12.60 -21.97
CA PRO A 311 -22.76 13.38 -23.18
C PRO A 311 -22.22 14.80 -23.02
N THR A 312 -21.47 15.27 -24.03
CA THR A 312 -21.00 16.67 -24.10
C THR A 312 -22.19 17.61 -24.33
N ARG A 313 -22.03 18.90 -23.98
CA ARG A 313 -23.09 19.93 -24.12
C ARG A 313 -23.67 20.00 -25.54
N ASP A 314 -22.88 19.66 -26.56
CA ASP A 314 -23.34 19.63 -27.96
C ASP A 314 -24.24 18.41 -28.24
N GLN A 315 -23.99 17.27 -27.59
CA GLN A 315 -24.81 16.05 -27.72
C GLN A 315 -26.10 16.09 -26.88
N ALA A 316 -26.13 16.87 -25.80
CA ALA A 316 -27.34 17.07 -24.99
C ALA A 316 -28.42 17.92 -25.70
N SER A 317 -28.09 18.55 -26.83
CA SER A 317 -29.02 19.38 -27.63
C SER A 317 -29.73 18.62 -28.77
N GLY A 318 -29.56 17.30 -28.86
CA GLY A 318 -30.14 16.47 -29.92
C GLY A 318 -31.62 16.12 -29.69
N LYS A 319 -32.51 16.86 -30.37
CA LYS A 319 -33.93 16.56 -30.70
C LYS A 319 -34.79 16.00 -29.56
N GLY A 320 -35.45 16.87 -28.79
CA GLY A 320 -36.63 16.43 -28.03
C GLY A 320 -37.18 17.25 -26.87
N GLU A 321 -36.73 18.48 -26.58
CA GLU A 321 -37.35 19.25 -25.48
C GLU A 321 -38.10 20.50 -25.97
N ALA A 322 -39.42 20.44 -25.81
CA ALA A 322 -40.33 21.56 -26.06
C ALA A 322 -40.00 22.75 -25.15
N ILE A 323 -39.93 23.93 -25.76
CA ILE A 323 -39.74 25.23 -25.10
C ILE A 323 -41.02 25.53 -24.30
N GLY A 324 -41.05 25.13 -23.03
CA GLY A 324 -42.15 25.44 -22.09
C GLY A 324 -41.83 26.63 -21.20
N CYS A 325 -42.65 27.68 -21.29
CA CYS A 325 -42.61 28.91 -20.48
C CYS A 325 -43.04 28.69 -19.01
N PHE A 326 -42.26 27.96 -18.20
CA PHE A 326 -42.49 27.83 -16.76
C PHE A 326 -41.25 28.15 -15.91
N THR A 327 -41.50 28.69 -14.73
CA THR A 327 -40.60 29.42 -13.81
C THR A 327 -39.31 28.67 -13.38
N PRO A 328 -38.21 29.39 -13.03
CA PRO A 328 -36.87 28.80 -12.92
C PRO A 328 -36.59 27.99 -11.64
N GLN A 329 -37.53 27.95 -10.69
CA GLN A 329 -37.28 27.36 -9.36
C GLN A 329 -37.48 25.84 -9.32
N SER A 330 -38.24 25.24 -10.24
CA SER A 330 -38.45 23.78 -10.28
C SER A 330 -37.33 22.99 -10.98
N ARG A 331 -36.50 23.66 -11.80
CA ARG A 331 -35.36 23.02 -12.50
C ARG A 331 -34.24 22.56 -11.55
N LYS A 332 -33.98 23.28 -10.45
CA LYS A 332 -32.91 22.92 -9.49
C LYS A 332 -33.23 21.66 -8.68
N ALA A 333 -34.48 21.49 -8.24
CA ALA A 333 -34.89 20.31 -7.48
C ALA A 333 -35.04 19.05 -8.35
N LYS A 334 -35.54 19.21 -9.59
CA LYS A 334 -35.67 18.10 -10.55
C LYS A 334 -34.30 17.64 -11.10
N ASN A 335 -33.34 18.55 -11.26
CA ASN A 335 -31.97 18.23 -11.69
C ASN A 335 -31.13 17.48 -10.64
N SER A 336 -31.39 17.66 -9.34
CA SER A 336 -30.70 16.91 -8.28
C SER A 336 -31.11 15.44 -8.28
N LYS A 337 -32.41 15.14 -8.29
CA LYS A 337 -32.91 13.75 -8.37
C LYS A 337 -32.57 13.06 -9.70
N ASN A 338 -32.55 13.78 -10.83
CA ASN A 338 -32.14 13.21 -12.12
C ASN A 338 -30.63 12.94 -12.22
N ARG A 339 -29.78 13.67 -11.50
CA ARG A 339 -28.31 13.45 -11.52
C ARG A 339 -27.89 12.16 -10.82
N ASP A 340 -28.61 11.77 -9.76
CA ASP A 340 -28.32 10.51 -9.07
C ASP A 340 -28.84 9.32 -9.87
N LEU A 341 -29.96 9.47 -10.59
CA LEU A 341 -30.44 8.47 -11.56
C LEU A 341 -29.48 8.30 -12.75
N SER A 342 -28.89 9.39 -13.28
CA SER A 342 -27.95 9.32 -14.41
C SER A 342 -26.63 8.63 -14.03
N THR A 343 -26.16 8.85 -12.79
CA THR A 343 -24.90 8.28 -12.28
C THR A 343 -24.87 6.74 -12.42
N PHE A 344 -25.98 6.06 -12.18
CA PHE A 344 -26.05 4.58 -12.30
C PHE A 344 -26.34 4.08 -13.72
N THR A 345 -26.71 4.95 -14.67
CA THR A 345 -26.84 4.57 -16.09
C THR A 345 -25.50 4.53 -16.82
N GLU A 346 -24.49 5.17 -16.25
CA GLU A 346 -23.16 5.35 -16.86
C GLU A 346 -22.20 4.19 -16.53
N VAL A 347 -22.58 3.31 -15.59
CA VAL A 347 -21.84 2.12 -15.19
C VAL A 347 -22.71 0.86 -15.29
N ALA A 348 -22.08 -0.31 -15.32
CA ALA A 348 -22.80 -1.57 -15.24
C ALA A 348 -23.55 -1.69 -13.91
N ARG A 349 -24.72 -2.36 -13.91
CA ARG A 349 -25.47 -2.63 -12.67
C ARG A 349 -24.71 -3.51 -11.69
N VAL A 350 -23.92 -4.45 -12.22
CA VAL A 350 -23.04 -5.33 -11.45
C VAL A 350 -21.64 -5.16 -12.04
N PRO A 351 -20.72 -4.48 -11.33
CA PRO A 351 -19.36 -4.26 -11.85
C PRO A 351 -18.60 -5.57 -11.99
N LYS A 352 -17.81 -5.68 -13.06
CA LYS A 352 -16.92 -6.83 -13.30
C LYS A 352 -15.51 -6.39 -13.68
N GLY A 353 -14.54 -7.22 -13.35
CA GLY A 353 -13.12 -6.97 -13.54
C GLY A 353 -12.71 -5.60 -13.01
N MET A 354 -11.97 -4.86 -13.83
CA MET A 354 -11.51 -3.52 -13.52
C MET A 354 -12.65 -2.49 -13.31
N GLU A 355 -13.89 -2.75 -13.74
CA GLU A 355 -14.99 -1.79 -13.58
C GLU A 355 -15.25 -1.43 -12.12
N TRP A 356 -14.94 -2.35 -11.20
CA TRP A 356 -14.95 -2.09 -9.76
C TRP A 356 -14.19 -0.81 -9.41
N LEU A 357 -13.04 -0.54 -10.04
CA LEU A 357 -12.16 0.57 -9.68
C LEU A 357 -12.79 1.96 -9.90
N TRP A 358 -13.85 2.07 -10.70
CA TRP A 358 -14.62 3.31 -10.87
C TRP A 358 -16.10 3.17 -10.53
N HIS A 359 -16.54 2.00 -10.03
CA HIS A 359 -17.94 1.78 -9.68
C HIS A 359 -18.29 2.43 -8.32
N PRO A 360 -19.46 3.09 -8.17
CA PRO A 360 -19.85 3.73 -6.90
C PRO A 360 -19.80 2.80 -5.68
N GLU A 361 -20.11 1.50 -5.84
CA GLU A 361 -20.06 0.54 -4.71
C GLU A 361 -18.66 0.37 -4.10
N ILE A 362 -17.57 0.62 -4.85
CA ILE A 362 -16.23 0.49 -4.28
C ILE A 362 -15.98 1.55 -3.21
N VAL A 363 -16.64 2.72 -3.32
CA VAL A 363 -16.58 3.79 -2.33
C VAL A 363 -17.13 3.30 -0.99
N LYS A 364 -18.28 2.59 -1.01
CA LYS A 364 -18.87 1.97 0.17
C LYS A 364 -17.93 0.95 0.80
N MET A 365 -17.33 0.08 0.01
CA MET A 365 -16.36 -0.91 0.51
C MET A 365 -15.18 -0.23 1.20
N TYR A 366 -14.57 0.77 0.57
CA TYR A 366 -13.45 1.51 1.17
C TYR A 366 -13.88 2.27 2.44
N ASN A 367 -15.09 2.82 2.49
CA ASN A 367 -15.64 3.44 3.69
C ASN A 367 -15.82 2.42 4.83
N ASN A 368 -16.34 1.24 4.52
CA ASN A 368 -16.50 0.17 5.51
C ASN A 368 -15.16 -0.29 6.09
N VAL A 369 -14.10 -0.36 5.27
CA VAL A 369 -12.73 -0.61 5.76
C VAL A 369 -12.30 0.46 6.75
N LEU A 370 -12.50 1.75 6.43
CA LEU A 370 -12.17 2.84 7.36
C LEU A 370 -13.00 2.77 8.64
N HIS A 371 -14.25 2.33 8.57
CA HIS A 371 -15.11 2.20 9.74
C HIS A 371 -14.71 1.04 10.67
N GLN A 372 -14.37 -0.12 10.12
CA GLN A 372 -14.15 -1.34 10.90
C GLN A 372 -12.67 -1.58 11.27
N CYS A 373 -11.72 -0.98 10.54
CA CYS A 373 -10.29 -1.15 10.82
C CYS A 373 -9.81 -0.11 11.85
N GLU A 374 -9.57 -0.55 13.08
CA GLU A 374 -9.17 0.29 14.22
C GLU A 374 -7.65 0.28 14.47
N ILE A 375 -6.95 -0.79 14.11
CA ILE A 375 -5.54 -1.00 14.50
C ILE A 375 -4.61 -0.84 13.29
N ASN A 376 -4.92 -1.44 12.16
CA ASN A 376 -4.03 -1.50 11.01
C ASN A 376 -4.04 -0.19 10.19
N SER A 377 -3.21 0.77 10.63
CA SER A 377 -2.99 2.04 9.92
C SER A 377 -2.56 1.88 8.44
N THR A 378 -1.93 0.76 8.06
CA THR A 378 -1.56 0.51 6.66
C THR A 378 -2.79 0.19 5.81
N THR A 379 -3.72 -0.63 6.33
CA THR A 379 -5.00 -0.92 5.67
C THR A 379 -5.82 0.37 5.50
N ARG A 380 -5.90 1.22 6.54
CA ARG A 380 -6.58 2.51 6.47
C ARG A 380 -5.91 3.49 5.51
N GLU A 381 -4.57 3.58 5.51
CA GLU A 381 -3.81 4.40 4.57
C GLU A 381 -4.07 3.96 3.12
N ALA A 382 -4.13 2.66 2.87
CA ALA A 382 -4.45 2.10 1.56
C ALA A 382 -5.88 2.41 1.14
N ALA A 383 -6.87 2.28 2.04
CA ALA A 383 -8.27 2.64 1.76
C ALA A 383 -8.43 4.13 1.43
N ALA A 384 -7.88 5.01 2.28
CA ALA A 384 -7.88 6.45 2.05
C ALA A 384 -7.15 6.83 0.76
N GLY A 385 -6.02 6.17 0.47
CA GLY A 385 -5.25 6.36 -0.76
C GLY A 385 -5.97 5.88 -2.02
N ALA A 386 -6.72 4.77 -1.95
CA ALA A 386 -7.54 4.29 -3.06
C ALA A 386 -8.67 5.28 -3.36
N LEU A 387 -9.38 5.74 -2.33
CA LEU A 387 -10.39 6.79 -2.44
C LEU A 387 -9.80 8.10 -2.99
N GLN A 388 -8.62 8.49 -2.52
CA GLN A 388 -7.90 9.66 -3.05
C GLN A 388 -7.63 9.50 -4.56
N ASN A 389 -7.20 8.31 -4.99
CA ASN A 389 -6.89 8.05 -6.38
C ASN A 389 -8.13 8.09 -7.29
N ILE A 390 -9.23 7.44 -6.90
CA ILE A 390 -10.46 7.43 -7.72
C ILE A 390 -11.19 8.78 -7.72
N THR A 391 -10.95 9.64 -6.74
CA THR A 391 -11.51 11.00 -6.67
C THR A 391 -10.55 12.08 -7.22
N ALA A 392 -9.43 11.69 -7.82
CA ALA A 392 -8.39 12.63 -8.24
C ALA A 392 -8.80 13.48 -9.45
N GLY A 393 -8.39 14.75 -9.42
CA GLY A 393 -8.48 15.67 -10.55
C GLY A 393 -9.84 16.34 -10.75
N ASP A 394 -10.03 16.88 -11.96
CA ASP A 394 -11.19 17.70 -12.36
C ASP A 394 -12.15 16.98 -13.30
N ARG A 395 -11.98 15.66 -13.47
CA ARG A 395 -12.85 14.84 -14.31
C ARG A 395 -14.27 14.80 -13.72
N ARG A 396 -15.28 14.74 -14.59
CA ARG A 396 -16.69 14.60 -14.20
C ARG A 396 -16.89 13.42 -13.23
N TRP A 397 -16.33 12.26 -13.57
CA TRP A 397 -16.52 11.05 -12.77
C TRP A 397 -15.89 11.12 -11.38
N ALA A 398 -14.72 11.75 -11.26
CA ALA A 398 -14.09 12.00 -9.96
C ALA A 398 -14.97 12.88 -9.05
N SER A 399 -15.68 13.86 -9.64
CA SER A 399 -16.67 14.68 -8.92
C SER A 399 -17.90 13.86 -8.51
N VAL A 400 -18.36 12.95 -9.36
CA VAL A 400 -19.47 12.02 -9.05
C VAL A 400 -19.09 11.12 -7.88
N LEU A 401 -17.94 10.46 -7.90
CA LEU A 401 -17.49 9.60 -6.80
C LEU A 401 -17.24 10.39 -5.51
N SER A 402 -16.77 11.63 -5.61
CA SER A 402 -16.67 12.53 -4.43
C SER A 402 -18.03 12.84 -3.82
N ARG A 403 -19.07 12.99 -4.65
CA ARG A 403 -20.46 13.17 -4.19
C ARG A 403 -21.00 11.91 -3.55
N VAL A 404 -20.77 10.73 -4.14
CA VAL A 404 -21.13 9.44 -3.54
C VAL A 404 -20.51 9.31 -2.15
N ALA A 405 -19.22 9.60 -2.01
CA ALA A 405 -18.51 9.56 -0.73
C ALA A 405 -19.14 10.50 0.33
N LEU A 406 -19.45 11.75 -0.04
CA LEU A 406 -19.95 12.74 0.93
C LEU A 406 -21.44 12.62 1.24
N GLU A 407 -22.27 12.37 0.22
CA GLU A 407 -23.72 12.48 0.31
C GLU A 407 -24.41 11.12 0.50
N GLN A 408 -23.94 10.07 -0.17
CA GLN A 408 -24.51 8.72 -0.06
C GLN A 408 -23.89 7.94 1.10
N GLU A 409 -22.56 7.81 1.10
CA GLU A 409 -21.81 7.04 2.11
C GLU A 409 -21.50 7.83 3.39
N ARG A 410 -21.81 9.13 3.41
CA ARG A 410 -21.64 10.03 4.58
C ARG A 410 -20.26 9.90 5.23
N MET A 411 -19.20 9.82 4.43
CA MET A 411 -17.84 9.50 4.90
C MET A 411 -17.18 10.57 5.79
N LEU A 412 -17.68 11.81 5.79
CA LEU A 412 -16.98 12.93 6.41
C LEU A 412 -16.67 12.72 7.91
N PRO A 413 -17.60 12.26 8.78
CA PRO A 413 -17.30 12.00 10.19
C PRO A 413 -16.18 10.96 10.37
N VAL A 414 -16.20 9.89 9.58
CA VAL A 414 -15.19 8.81 9.59
C VAL A 414 -13.80 9.37 9.29
N LEU A 415 -13.71 10.21 8.26
CA LEU A 415 -12.46 10.87 7.89
C LEU A 415 -11.96 11.80 9.00
N LEU A 416 -12.87 12.54 9.66
CA LEU A 416 -12.52 13.45 10.74
C LEU A 416 -12.00 12.72 11.98
N ASP A 417 -12.54 11.55 12.30
CA ASP A 417 -12.03 10.73 13.40
C ASP A 417 -10.62 10.21 13.09
N HIS A 418 -10.38 9.70 11.88
CA HIS A 418 -9.06 9.21 11.47
C HIS A 418 -8.02 10.31 11.27
N LEU A 419 -8.42 11.54 10.92
CA LEU A 419 -7.51 12.69 10.81
C LEU A 419 -6.81 13.05 12.14
N ARG A 420 -7.27 12.49 13.28
CA ARG A 420 -6.58 12.63 14.56
C ARG A 420 -5.29 11.81 14.67
N THR A 421 -5.04 10.88 13.74
CA THR A 421 -3.83 10.03 13.71
C THR A 421 -2.51 10.81 13.85
N ASN A 422 -1.52 10.16 14.45
CA ASN A 422 -0.13 10.61 14.50
C ASN A 422 0.73 9.93 13.43
N ASN A 423 0.18 9.00 12.65
CA ASN A 423 0.87 8.38 11.54
C ASN A 423 0.85 9.31 10.33
N ASP A 424 2.00 9.85 9.94
CA ASP A 424 2.12 10.82 8.84
C ASP A 424 1.71 10.24 7.48
N LEU A 425 1.98 8.96 7.21
CA LEU A 425 1.59 8.31 5.96
C LEU A 425 0.06 8.24 5.82
N GLU A 426 -0.61 7.89 6.91
CA GLU A 426 -2.06 7.85 6.99
C GLU A 426 -2.65 9.27 6.88
N LEU A 427 -2.10 10.23 7.63
CA LEU A 427 -2.50 11.64 7.58
C LEU A 427 -2.37 12.22 6.16
N ARG A 428 -1.30 11.89 5.44
CA ARG A 428 -1.08 12.33 4.05
C ARG A 428 -2.18 11.82 3.11
N SER A 429 -2.56 10.54 3.22
CA SER A 429 -3.61 9.94 2.39
C SER A 429 -5.00 10.49 2.75
N LEU A 430 -5.31 10.65 4.04
CA LEU A 430 -6.58 11.23 4.51
C LEU A 430 -6.74 12.70 4.08
N THR A 431 -5.70 13.52 4.27
CA THR A 431 -5.72 14.93 3.84
C THR A 431 -5.77 15.05 2.32
N GLY A 432 -5.12 14.15 1.59
CA GLY A 432 -5.20 14.06 0.13
C GLY A 432 -6.60 13.74 -0.36
N LEU A 433 -7.27 12.75 0.24
CA LEU A 433 -8.67 12.44 -0.02
C LEU A 433 -9.57 13.63 0.30
N LEU A 434 -9.47 14.21 1.50
CA LEU A 434 -10.31 15.35 1.90
C LEU A 434 -10.08 16.58 1.01
N ARG A 435 -8.88 16.75 0.45
CA ARG A 435 -8.60 17.78 -0.56
C ARG A 435 -9.39 17.55 -1.84
N ASN A 436 -9.50 16.32 -2.32
CA ASN A 436 -10.33 16.00 -3.48
C ASN A 436 -11.82 16.19 -3.17
N LEU A 437 -12.28 15.70 -2.02
CA LEU A 437 -13.68 15.83 -1.61
C LEU A 437 -14.09 17.31 -1.43
N SER A 438 -13.25 18.14 -0.81
CA SER A 438 -13.51 19.58 -0.63
C SER A 438 -13.53 20.38 -1.92
N ARG A 439 -12.87 19.90 -2.98
CA ARG A 439 -12.94 20.51 -4.31
C ARG A 439 -14.34 20.34 -4.90
N HIS A 440 -14.92 19.15 -4.73
CA HIS A 440 -16.18 18.73 -5.36
C HIS A 440 -17.40 18.85 -4.43
N CYS A 441 -17.22 19.30 -3.19
CA CYS A 441 -18.32 19.42 -2.24
C CYS A 441 -19.32 20.52 -2.64
N THR A 442 -20.61 20.19 -2.52
CA THR A 442 -21.72 21.06 -2.92
C THR A 442 -21.96 22.19 -1.92
N ASN A 443 -21.80 21.91 -0.62
CA ASN A 443 -21.96 22.88 0.46
C ASN A 443 -20.65 23.14 1.21
N LYS A 444 -19.87 24.11 0.72
CA LYS A 444 -18.58 24.47 1.33
C LYS A 444 -18.73 25.11 2.72
N ASN A 445 -19.87 25.76 3.02
CA ASN A 445 -20.09 26.35 4.34
C ASN A 445 -20.27 25.27 5.41
N ASP A 446 -21.11 24.26 5.13
CA ASP A 446 -21.30 23.12 6.04
C ASP A 446 -20.02 22.29 6.20
N MET A 447 -19.28 22.07 5.12
CA MET A 447 -17.98 21.39 5.24
C MET A 447 -17.01 22.23 6.09
N ALA A 448 -16.94 23.54 5.89
CA ALA A 448 -16.01 24.42 6.61
C ALA A 448 -16.21 24.37 8.13
N THR A 449 -17.46 24.45 8.61
CA THR A 449 -17.74 24.43 10.05
C THR A 449 -17.33 23.12 10.73
N LYS A 450 -17.20 22.03 9.98
CA LYS A 450 -16.80 20.71 10.48
C LYS A 450 -15.31 20.46 10.41
N VAL A 451 -14.64 20.94 9.35
CA VAL A 451 -13.24 20.55 9.06
C VAL A 451 -12.20 21.57 9.48
N VAL A 452 -12.52 22.87 9.48
CA VAL A 452 -11.50 23.94 9.56
C VAL A 452 -10.71 23.89 10.87
N ASN A 453 -11.39 23.76 12.02
CA ASN A 453 -10.72 23.73 13.32
C ASN A 453 -9.66 22.61 13.37
N LEU A 454 -10.06 21.37 13.08
CA LEU A 454 -9.18 20.21 13.10
C LEU A 454 -7.96 20.37 12.17
N LEU A 455 -8.19 20.88 10.96
CA LEU A 455 -7.14 21.11 9.98
C LEU A 455 -6.13 22.18 10.44
N VAL A 456 -6.62 23.26 11.03
CA VAL A 456 -5.74 24.32 11.57
C VAL A 456 -4.96 23.82 12.78
N THR A 457 -5.54 22.97 13.62
CA THR A 457 -4.81 22.30 14.71
C THR A 457 -3.65 21.46 14.17
N LYS A 458 -3.86 20.72 13.06
CA LYS A 458 -2.83 19.87 12.43
C LYS A 458 -1.78 20.64 11.63
N LEU A 459 -2.00 21.91 11.27
CA LEU A 459 -0.94 22.72 10.66
C LEU A 459 0.22 22.93 11.65
N PRO A 460 1.48 22.86 11.18
CA PRO A 460 2.63 23.19 12.01
C PRO A 460 2.61 24.69 12.39
N ALA A 461 3.30 25.07 13.46
CA ALA A 461 3.37 26.48 13.84
C ALA A 461 4.21 27.29 12.85
N ASN A 462 5.23 26.68 12.25
CA ASN A 462 6.05 27.28 11.18
C ASN A 462 6.49 26.26 10.11
N GLY A 463 7.13 26.74 9.04
CA GLY A 463 7.55 25.92 7.92
C GLY A 463 8.76 25.01 8.20
N ARG A 464 9.44 25.13 9.35
CA ARG A 464 10.63 24.32 9.70
C ARG A 464 10.28 23.05 10.47
N GLU A 465 9.09 22.95 11.06
CA GLU A 465 8.66 21.77 11.80
C GLU A 465 8.60 20.52 10.93
N LYS A 466 9.21 19.42 11.37
CA LYS A 466 9.30 18.18 10.59
C LYS A 466 7.93 17.51 10.37
N GLU A 467 7.05 17.60 11.37
CA GLU A 467 5.71 17.01 11.34
C GLU A 467 4.63 18.10 11.41
N PRO A 468 3.54 17.97 10.64
CA PRO A 468 3.32 16.94 9.62
C PRO A 468 4.21 17.14 8.38
N SER A 469 4.31 16.13 7.52
CA SER A 469 5.11 16.18 6.30
C SER A 469 4.68 17.30 5.35
N SER A 470 5.60 17.72 4.48
CA SER A 470 5.30 18.78 3.50
C SER A 470 4.10 18.44 2.62
N ASP A 471 3.91 17.18 2.25
CA ASP A 471 2.76 16.74 1.45
C ASP A 471 1.44 16.87 2.21
N ALA A 472 1.40 16.50 3.50
CA ALA A 472 0.25 16.72 4.36
C ALA A 472 -0.05 18.22 4.53
N VAL A 473 0.95 19.06 4.75
CA VAL A 473 0.78 20.53 4.80
C VAL A 473 0.22 21.08 3.48
N ILE A 474 0.76 20.64 2.33
CA ILE A 474 0.25 21.03 1.01
C ILE A 474 -1.21 20.62 0.84
N ASN A 475 -1.57 19.41 1.30
CA ASN A 475 -2.95 18.93 1.24
C ASN A 475 -3.88 19.73 2.12
N ILE A 476 -3.50 20.00 3.37
CA ILE A 476 -4.27 20.84 4.31
C ILE A 476 -4.48 22.24 3.73
N CYS A 477 -3.41 22.90 3.26
CA CYS A 477 -3.53 24.20 2.58
C CYS A 477 -4.44 24.11 1.36
N GLY A 478 -4.38 23.02 0.59
CA GLY A 478 -5.27 22.77 -0.54
C GLY A 478 -6.75 22.68 -0.13
N ILE A 479 -7.06 21.98 0.96
CA ILE A 479 -8.42 21.87 1.51
C ILE A 479 -8.92 23.26 1.92
N LEU A 480 -8.13 23.99 2.72
CA LEU A 480 -8.48 25.33 3.17
C LEU A 480 -8.71 26.27 1.98
N ASN A 481 -7.86 26.19 0.95
CA ASN A 481 -8.01 26.98 -0.26
C ASN A 481 -9.31 26.66 -1.01
N ASN A 482 -9.63 25.39 -1.19
CA ASN A 482 -10.87 24.95 -1.85
C ASN A 482 -12.10 25.54 -1.15
N LEU A 483 -12.11 25.54 0.19
CA LEU A 483 -13.20 26.08 0.99
C LEU A 483 -13.28 27.61 0.87
N VAL A 484 -12.17 28.31 1.13
CA VAL A 484 -12.08 29.78 1.12
C VAL A 484 -12.48 30.38 -0.23
N THR A 485 -12.27 29.68 -1.34
CA THR A 485 -12.61 30.19 -2.69
C THR A 485 -14.10 30.53 -2.83
N SER A 486 -14.99 29.91 -2.05
CA SER A 486 -16.43 30.19 -2.12
C SER A 486 -17.15 30.10 -0.77
N SER A 487 -16.42 30.26 0.34
CA SER A 487 -16.96 30.22 1.70
C SER A 487 -16.31 31.31 2.56
N SER A 488 -17.05 32.39 2.82
CA SER A 488 -16.63 33.39 3.81
C SER A 488 -16.61 32.83 5.23
N VAL A 489 -17.41 31.78 5.49
CA VAL A 489 -17.43 31.05 6.76
C VAL A 489 -16.07 30.39 6.99
N ALA A 490 -15.53 29.69 5.98
CA ALA A 490 -14.20 29.09 6.06
C ALA A 490 -13.12 30.14 6.36
N ALA A 491 -13.12 31.27 5.64
CA ALA A 491 -12.14 32.32 5.85
C ALA A 491 -12.22 32.93 7.27
N ARG A 492 -13.43 33.12 7.79
CA ARG A 492 -13.65 33.56 9.17
C ARG A 492 -13.15 32.54 10.18
N ASP A 493 -13.51 31.27 10.01
CA ASP A 493 -13.19 30.21 10.97
C ASP A 493 -11.67 29.94 10.98
N ILE A 494 -10.97 30.00 9.84
CA ILE A 494 -9.50 29.92 9.79
C ILE A 494 -8.87 31.05 10.62
N ALA A 495 -9.38 32.28 10.49
CA ALA A 495 -8.88 33.41 11.26
C ALA A 495 -9.19 33.27 12.76
N PHE A 496 -10.35 32.72 13.11
CA PHE A 496 -10.78 32.50 14.48
C PHE A 496 -9.92 31.45 15.21
N PHE A 497 -9.52 30.38 14.53
CA PHE A 497 -8.69 29.31 15.09
C PHE A 497 -7.17 29.54 14.91
N ASP A 498 -6.71 30.79 14.86
CA ASP A 498 -5.29 31.18 14.73
C ASP A 498 -4.57 30.68 13.45
N GLY A 499 -5.33 30.26 12.44
CA GLY A 499 -4.77 29.74 11.19
C GLY A 499 -4.01 30.79 10.37
N LEU A 500 -4.35 32.08 10.52
CA LEU A 500 -3.64 33.17 9.84
C LEU A 500 -2.16 33.24 10.25
N GLN A 501 -1.85 33.09 11.54
CA GLN A 501 -0.48 33.14 12.04
C GLN A 501 0.34 31.96 11.51
N LYS A 502 -0.20 30.74 11.64
CA LYS A 502 0.44 29.52 11.12
C LYS A 502 0.69 29.59 9.62
N LEU A 503 -0.30 30.03 8.83
CA LEU A 503 -0.15 30.15 7.37
C LEU A 503 0.91 31.19 6.97
N VAL A 504 1.03 32.30 7.70
CA VAL A 504 2.09 33.29 7.48
C VAL A 504 3.44 32.69 7.82
N ALA A 505 3.60 32.06 8.98
CA ALA A 505 4.85 31.43 9.41
C ALA A 505 5.28 30.29 8.46
N ILE A 506 4.36 29.45 7.98
CA ILE A 506 4.66 28.43 6.95
C ILE A 506 5.16 29.08 5.66
N LYS A 507 4.60 30.23 5.28
CA LYS A 507 5.00 30.97 4.08
C LYS A 507 6.37 31.64 4.25
N THR A 508 6.72 32.16 5.42
CA THR A 508 7.91 33.01 5.62
C THR A 508 9.08 32.29 6.27
N GLU A 509 8.81 31.35 7.17
CA GLU A 509 9.80 30.64 7.99
C GLU A 509 9.96 29.20 7.52
N HIS A 510 10.58 29.01 6.36
CA HIS A 510 10.86 27.69 5.78
C HIS A 510 12.27 27.64 5.21
N ASP A 511 12.79 26.42 5.02
CA ASP A 511 14.00 26.21 4.26
C ASP A 511 13.70 26.16 2.74
N ASN A 512 14.74 26.23 1.92
CA ASN A 512 14.61 26.15 0.46
C ASN A 512 14.43 24.71 -0.06
N SER A 513 14.06 23.75 0.79
CA SER A 513 13.80 22.40 0.29
C SER A 513 12.57 22.40 -0.63
N PRO A 514 12.55 21.57 -1.69
CA PRO A 514 11.46 21.59 -2.66
C PRO A 514 10.07 21.34 -2.07
N GLY A 515 9.97 20.51 -1.03
CA GLY A 515 8.72 20.23 -0.33
C GLY A 515 8.20 21.45 0.45
N ARG A 516 9.09 22.12 1.18
CA ARG A 516 8.75 23.28 2.00
C ARG A 516 8.44 24.51 1.15
N ALA A 517 9.16 24.73 0.06
CA ALA A 517 8.84 25.78 -0.91
C ALA A 517 7.44 25.58 -1.53
N LYS A 518 7.04 24.34 -1.84
CA LYS A 518 5.68 24.03 -2.31
C LYS A 518 4.62 24.27 -1.22
N ALA A 519 4.89 23.89 0.02
CA ALA A 519 4.01 24.15 1.15
C ALA A 519 3.82 25.67 1.40
N ALA A 520 4.90 26.45 1.35
CA ALA A 520 4.88 27.90 1.45
C ALA A 520 4.04 28.55 0.33
N LYS A 521 4.18 28.07 -0.92
CA LYS A 521 3.35 28.51 -2.05
C LYS A 521 1.87 28.16 -1.85
N ALA A 522 1.56 26.97 -1.32
CA ALA A 522 0.19 26.58 -1.01
C ALA A 522 -0.41 27.49 0.09
N ALA A 523 0.32 27.75 1.16
CA ALA A 523 -0.09 28.66 2.23
C ALA A 523 -0.31 30.10 1.72
N ALA A 524 0.59 30.59 0.86
CA ALA A 524 0.45 31.89 0.21
C ALA A 524 -0.84 32.00 -0.63
N THR A 525 -1.25 30.92 -1.29
CA THR A 525 -2.48 30.88 -2.08
C THR A 525 -3.72 30.99 -1.19
N VAL A 526 -3.74 30.27 -0.06
CA VAL A 526 -4.81 30.38 0.95
C VAL A 526 -4.92 31.83 1.45
N LEU A 527 -3.78 32.41 1.86
CA LEU A 527 -3.73 33.79 2.36
C LEU A 527 -4.19 34.81 1.31
N SER A 528 -3.89 34.59 0.03
CA SER A 528 -4.33 35.47 -1.05
C SER A 528 -5.84 35.42 -1.26
N ASN A 529 -6.44 34.24 -1.26
CA ASN A 529 -7.88 34.08 -1.41
C ASN A 529 -8.64 34.57 -0.17
N MET A 530 -8.10 34.36 1.03
CA MET A 530 -8.66 34.90 2.27
C MET A 530 -8.63 36.45 2.29
N PHE A 531 -7.62 37.08 1.67
CA PHE A 531 -7.51 38.54 1.62
C PHE A 531 -8.61 39.22 0.78
N GLN A 532 -9.31 38.47 -0.08
CA GLN A 532 -10.46 38.98 -0.84
C GLN A 532 -11.64 39.35 0.09
N TYR A 533 -11.69 38.78 1.29
CA TYR A 533 -12.72 39.08 2.29
C TYR A 533 -12.36 40.32 3.11
N LYS A 534 -12.88 41.49 2.72
CA LYS A 534 -12.62 42.80 3.37
C LYS A 534 -12.78 42.78 4.90
N LYS A 535 -13.71 41.99 5.43
CA LYS A 535 -13.96 41.85 6.88
C LYS A 535 -12.76 41.30 7.66
N LEU A 536 -11.83 40.60 7.00
CA LEU A 536 -10.65 40.01 7.63
C LEU A 536 -9.44 40.95 7.62
N HIS A 537 -9.48 42.09 6.93
CA HIS A 537 -8.31 42.97 6.76
C HIS A 537 -7.72 43.48 8.09
N SER A 538 -8.53 43.66 9.13
CA SER A 538 -8.05 44.02 10.48
C SER A 538 -7.20 42.89 11.08
N SER A 539 -7.66 41.64 11.00
CA SER A 539 -6.92 40.46 11.46
C SER A 539 -5.58 40.31 10.73
N TYR A 540 -5.53 40.58 9.42
CA TYR A 540 -4.28 40.60 8.66
C TYR A 540 -3.28 41.66 9.14
N LYS A 541 -3.77 42.86 9.48
CA LYS A 541 -2.91 43.94 10.01
C LYS A 541 -2.30 43.57 11.36
N GLN A 542 -3.01 42.79 12.17
CA GLN A 542 -2.52 42.33 13.46
C GLN A 542 -1.39 41.31 13.30
N VAL A 543 -1.51 40.39 12.34
CA VAL A 543 -0.48 39.36 12.07
C VAL A 543 0.75 39.94 11.36
N ARG A 544 0.62 40.96 10.50
CA ARG A 544 1.77 41.64 9.86
C ARG A 544 2.62 42.52 10.79
N ARG A 545 2.14 42.79 12.00
CA ARG A 545 2.85 43.57 13.03
C ARG A 545 3.66 42.68 13.98
N LEU A 546 3.51 41.36 13.86
CA LEU A 546 4.34 40.32 14.44
C LEU A 546 5.31 39.85 13.35
#